data_AF-A0A1J5STF5-F1
#
_entry.id   AF-A0A1J5STF5-F1
#
_cell.length_a   1.000
_cell.length_b   1.000
_cell.length_c   1.000
_cell.angle_alpha   90.00
_cell.angle_beta   90.00
_cell.angle_gamma   90.00
#
_symmetry.space_group_name_H-M   'P 1'
#
loop_
_entity.id
_entity.type
_entity.pdbx_description
1 polymer ?
#
loop_
_entity_poly.entity_id
_entity_poly.type
_entity_poly.pdbx_seq_one_letter_code
_entity_poly.pdbx_strand_id
1 'polypeptide(L)'
;MIRFLPMLLSLSLFLSVLMTLSRWYRDSEMVIWFSSGLSINAWIRPVLTFSLPIIVVISILSLYITPWATNKVEDYRMQLASRDDLAAISPGVFKESPHSERVFFVENFDELGNVVKNIFVQSIQHQKLGIIVAAQGSRLTEKNGDNFLIMHNGRRYEGARNSAEFSTTEFERYAVRVEPAEVKHEAPSSQSKSNQELLQNFNNANNAELQWRLAIPISALLLAMLAIPLSALDPRAGRSANFALALVIYIIYNNLLNIIQAWIAQGKFNGIIGLWPVHLTFLMLVTYMFYRRLLQRPILPNLLPKFMVKTPK
;
A
#
# COMPACT_ATOMS: atom_id res chain seq x y z
N MET A 1 -2.41 -2.22 -7.73
CA MET A 1 -3.87 -2.48 -7.79
C MET A 1 -4.25 -3.82 -7.14
N ILE A 2 -3.56 -4.93 -7.45
CA ILE A 2 -3.87 -6.29 -6.93
C ILE A 2 -3.91 -6.36 -5.39
N ARG A 3 -3.06 -5.60 -4.69
CA ARG A 3 -3.03 -5.54 -3.21
C ARG A 3 -4.35 -5.12 -2.56
N PHE A 4 -5.16 -4.30 -3.23
CA PHE A 4 -6.42 -3.81 -2.66
C PHE A 4 -7.60 -4.74 -2.94
N LEU A 5 -7.41 -5.75 -3.79
CA LEU A 5 -8.48 -6.65 -4.21
C LEU A 5 -9.14 -7.41 -3.04
N PRO A 6 -8.38 -7.96 -2.06
CA PRO A 6 -8.99 -8.61 -0.89
C PRO A 6 -9.89 -7.67 -0.07
N MET A 7 -9.49 -6.41 0.09
CA MET A 7 -10.26 -5.39 0.81
C MET A 7 -11.54 -5.03 0.04
N LEU A 8 -11.44 -4.84 -1.28
CA LEU A 8 -12.60 -4.56 -2.13
C LEU A 8 -13.62 -5.71 -2.12
N LEU A 9 -13.15 -6.96 -2.12
CA LEU A 9 -14.01 -8.15 -2.00
C LEU A 9 -14.69 -8.22 -0.64
N SER A 10 -13.98 -7.93 0.46
CA SER A 10 -14.56 -7.85 1.80
C SER A 10 -15.67 -6.80 1.89
N LEU A 11 -15.42 -5.60 1.34
CA LEU A 11 -16.43 -4.53 1.26
C LEU A 11 -17.64 -4.96 0.41
N SER A 12 -17.39 -5.55 -0.76
CA SER A 12 -18.45 -5.98 -1.68
C SER A 12 -19.32 -7.07 -1.06
N LEU A 13 -18.71 -8.04 -0.38
CA LEU A 13 -19.41 -9.08 0.38
C LEU A 13 -20.30 -8.45 1.46
N PHE A 14 -19.74 -7.56 2.27
CA PHE A 14 -20.46 -6.89 3.34
C PHE A 14 -21.68 -6.11 2.82
N LEU A 15 -21.47 -5.29 1.78
CA LEU A 15 -22.53 -4.51 1.16
C LEU A 15 -23.57 -5.38 0.48
N SER A 16 -23.17 -6.47 -0.18
CA SER A 16 -24.10 -7.41 -0.83
C SER A 16 -25.06 -8.05 0.17
N VAL A 17 -24.51 -8.56 1.28
CA VAL A 17 -25.33 -9.15 2.36
C VAL A 17 -26.24 -8.07 2.96
N LEU A 18 -25.70 -6.91 3.32
CA LEU A 18 -26.46 -5.83 3.93
C LEU A 18 -27.60 -5.34 3.04
N MET A 19 -27.33 -5.11 1.75
CA MET A 19 -28.33 -4.63 0.78
C MET A 19 -29.44 -5.65 0.57
N THR A 20 -29.10 -6.93 0.51
CA THR A 20 -30.07 -8.01 0.33
C THR A 20 -30.99 -8.10 1.55
N LEU A 21 -30.45 -8.14 2.77
CA LEU A 21 -31.30 -8.18 3.96
C LEU A 21 -32.06 -6.85 4.17
N SER A 22 -31.46 -5.70 3.86
CA SER A 22 -32.16 -4.42 3.96
C SER A 22 -33.35 -4.34 3.00
N ARG A 23 -33.25 -4.97 1.83
CA ARG A 23 -34.38 -5.14 0.91
C ARG A 23 -35.48 -6.00 1.54
N TRP A 24 -35.14 -7.13 2.16
CA TRP A 24 -36.11 -8.00 2.85
C TRP A 24 -36.84 -7.26 4.00
N TYR A 25 -36.15 -6.35 4.70
CA TYR A 25 -36.78 -5.50 5.70
C TYR A 25 -37.76 -4.49 5.09
N ARG A 26 -37.38 -3.86 3.97
CA ARG A 26 -38.21 -2.86 3.29
C ARG A 26 -39.44 -3.46 2.61
N ASP A 27 -39.26 -4.60 1.96
CA ASP A 27 -40.31 -5.32 1.23
C ASP A 27 -41.23 -6.10 2.21
N SER A 28 -41.07 -5.87 3.53
CA SER A 28 -41.83 -6.47 4.63
C SER A 28 -41.75 -8.00 4.75
N GLU A 29 -40.86 -8.66 3.99
CA GLU A 29 -40.61 -10.10 4.08
C GLU A 29 -40.10 -10.51 5.46
N MET A 30 -39.27 -9.67 6.08
CA MET A 30 -38.77 -9.95 7.43
C MET A 30 -39.86 -9.86 8.51
N VAL A 31 -40.92 -9.07 8.27
CA VAL A 31 -42.09 -9.02 9.18
C VAL A 31 -42.82 -10.35 9.15
N ILE A 32 -43.02 -10.91 7.95
CA ILE A 32 -43.63 -12.23 7.75
C ILE A 32 -42.76 -13.32 8.42
N TRP A 33 -41.44 -13.26 8.24
CA TRP A 33 -40.48 -14.18 8.88
C TRP A 33 -40.64 -14.21 10.41
N PHE A 34 -40.67 -13.05 11.05
CA PHE A 34 -40.86 -12.96 12.50
C PHE A 34 -42.27 -13.39 12.93
N SER A 35 -43.31 -13.09 12.15
CA SER A 35 -44.69 -13.52 12.44
C SER A 35 -44.85 -15.05 12.40
N SER A 36 -43.98 -15.73 11.65
CA SER A 36 -43.93 -17.20 11.56
C SER A 36 -43.16 -17.85 12.72
N GLY A 37 -42.71 -17.05 13.71
CA GLY A 37 -41.96 -17.54 14.88
C GLY A 37 -40.47 -17.81 14.61
N LEU A 38 -39.95 -17.44 13.44
CA LEU A 38 -38.54 -17.68 13.10
C LEU A 38 -37.63 -16.60 13.70
N SER A 39 -36.51 -17.03 14.28
CA SER A 39 -35.54 -16.14 14.92
C SER A 39 -34.63 -15.42 13.91
N ILE A 40 -34.03 -14.30 14.32
CA ILE A 40 -32.98 -13.61 13.55
C ILE A 40 -31.71 -14.46 13.39
N ASN A 41 -31.45 -15.38 14.34
CA ASN A 41 -30.28 -16.25 14.31
C ASN A 41 -30.34 -17.26 13.16
N ALA A 42 -31.54 -17.56 12.64
CA ALA A 42 -31.70 -18.42 11.48
C ALA A 42 -30.99 -17.88 10.22
N TRP A 43 -30.75 -16.55 10.15
CA TRP A 43 -29.99 -15.92 9.06
C TRP A 43 -28.48 -16.13 9.12
N ILE A 44 -27.93 -16.57 10.25
CA ILE A 44 -26.50 -16.84 10.39
C ILE A 44 -26.07 -17.92 9.39
N ARG A 45 -26.83 -19.03 9.29
CA ARG A 45 -26.47 -20.16 8.41
C ARG A 45 -26.50 -19.79 6.92
N PRO A 46 -27.56 -19.16 6.36
CA PRO A 46 -27.56 -18.70 4.98
C PRO A 46 -26.43 -17.72 4.67
N VAL A 47 -26.20 -16.73 5.53
CA VAL A 47 -25.16 -15.71 5.31
C VAL A 47 -23.76 -16.31 5.42
N LEU A 48 -23.51 -17.24 6.35
CA LEU A 48 -22.25 -17.96 6.43
C LEU A 48 -22.04 -18.85 5.20
N THR A 49 -23.05 -19.59 4.78
CA THR A 49 -22.94 -20.50 3.62
C THR A 49 -22.64 -19.71 2.34
N PHE A 50 -23.26 -18.54 2.17
CA PHE A 50 -22.98 -17.64 1.04
C PHE A 50 -21.61 -16.96 1.14
N SER A 51 -21.21 -16.52 2.34
CA SER A 51 -19.96 -15.77 2.53
C SER A 51 -18.72 -16.66 2.55
N LEU A 52 -18.82 -17.93 2.98
CA LEU A 52 -17.70 -18.84 3.16
C LEU A 52 -16.86 -19.03 1.89
N PRO A 53 -17.41 -19.31 0.68
CA PRO A 53 -16.61 -19.41 -0.53
C PRO A 53 -15.84 -18.12 -0.85
N ILE A 54 -16.47 -16.96 -0.64
CA ILE A 54 -15.85 -15.65 -0.89
C ILE A 54 -14.73 -15.39 0.12
N ILE A 55 -14.93 -15.73 1.39
CA ILE A 55 -13.91 -15.62 2.44
C ILE A 55 -12.71 -16.53 2.13
N VAL A 56 -12.94 -17.74 1.61
CA VAL A 56 -11.86 -18.63 1.16
C VAL A 56 -11.05 -17.99 0.03
N VAL A 57 -11.73 -17.40 -0.96
CA VAL A 57 -11.06 -16.65 -2.04
C VAL A 57 -10.26 -15.46 -1.48
N ILE A 58 -10.83 -14.70 -0.54
CA ILE A 58 -10.15 -13.58 0.13
C ILE A 58 -8.90 -14.07 0.88
N SER A 59 -8.99 -15.19 1.60
CA SER A 59 -7.87 -15.82 2.31
C SER A 59 -6.75 -16.21 1.34
N ILE A 60 -7.08 -16.87 0.22
CA ILE A 60 -6.11 -17.26 -0.80
C ILE A 60 -5.45 -16.02 -1.42
N LEU A 61 -6.25 -15.00 -1.74
CA LEU A 61 -5.74 -13.76 -2.29
C LEU A 61 -4.80 -13.04 -1.33
N SER A 62 -5.17 -12.96 -0.05
CA SER A 62 -4.40 -12.27 0.99
C SER A 62 -3.10 -12.99 1.32
N LEU A 63 -3.15 -14.31 1.52
CA LEU A 63 -2.02 -15.10 2.00
C LEU A 63 -1.05 -15.49 0.88
N TYR A 64 -1.50 -15.72 -0.35
CA TYR A 64 -0.64 -16.28 -1.40
C TYR A 64 -0.50 -15.36 -2.61
N ILE A 65 -1.62 -14.89 -3.19
CA ILE A 65 -1.57 -14.17 -4.47
C ILE A 65 -1.02 -12.75 -4.29
N THR A 66 -1.42 -12.05 -3.23
CA THR A 66 -0.94 -10.70 -2.93
C THR A 66 0.57 -10.66 -2.70
N PRO A 67 1.17 -11.48 -1.80
CA PRO A 67 2.62 -11.48 -1.61
C PRO A 67 3.39 -11.91 -2.85
N TRP A 68 2.86 -12.87 -3.63
CA TRP A 68 3.49 -13.25 -4.90
C TRP A 68 3.48 -12.09 -5.91
N ALA A 69 2.36 -11.38 -6.03
CA ALA A 69 2.24 -10.25 -6.94
C ALA A 69 3.10 -9.07 -6.50
N THR A 70 3.17 -8.76 -5.20
CA THR A 70 4.04 -7.69 -4.69
C THR A 70 5.51 -8.05 -4.85
N ASN A 71 5.90 -9.30 -4.59
CA ASN A 71 7.26 -9.79 -4.85
C ASN A 71 7.65 -9.59 -6.32
N LYS A 72 6.81 -10.01 -7.27
CA LYS A 72 7.09 -9.83 -8.70
C LYS A 72 7.19 -8.36 -9.10
N VAL A 73 6.35 -7.49 -8.54
CA VAL A 73 6.44 -6.05 -8.78
C VAL A 73 7.77 -5.49 -8.28
N GLU A 74 8.23 -5.91 -7.09
CA GLU A 74 9.54 -5.49 -6.57
C GLU A 74 10.70 -6.07 -7.40
N ASP A 75 10.64 -7.33 -7.82
CA ASP A 75 11.63 -7.94 -8.71
C ASP A 75 11.78 -7.15 -10.02
N TYR A 76 10.65 -6.79 -10.66
CA TYR A 76 10.67 -5.99 -11.89
C TYR A 76 11.14 -4.57 -11.64
N ARG A 77 10.78 -3.96 -10.50
CA ARG A 77 11.29 -2.64 -10.11
C ARG A 77 12.80 -2.65 -9.94
N MET A 78 13.36 -3.66 -9.26
CA MET A 78 14.81 -3.80 -9.09
C MET A 78 15.50 -4.03 -10.44
N GLN A 79 14.95 -4.87 -11.31
CA GLN A 79 15.49 -5.08 -12.66
C GLN A 79 15.45 -3.80 -13.50
N LEU A 80 14.34 -3.06 -13.46
CA LEU A 80 14.22 -1.78 -14.15
C LEU A 80 15.14 -0.72 -13.55
N ALA A 81 15.26 -0.61 -12.24
CA ALA A 81 16.20 0.29 -11.58
C ALA A 81 17.66 -0.01 -11.99
N SER A 82 18.06 -1.29 -12.03
CA SER A 82 19.39 -1.68 -12.51
C SER A 82 19.60 -1.43 -14.01
N ARG A 83 18.51 -1.42 -14.81
CA ARG A 83 18.51 -1.03 -16.23
C ARG A 83 18.35 0.49 -16.44
N ASP A 84 17.89 1.22 -15.44
CA ASP A 84 17.72 2.67 -15.44
C ASP A 84 18.91 3.39 -14.77
N ASP A 85 19.76 2.71 -14.01
CA ASP A 85 21.13 3.19 -13.73
C ASP A 85 21.94 3.27 -15.04
N LEU A 86 21.60 2.39 -15.99
CA LEU A 86 21.98 2.43 -17.40
C LEU A 86 21.30 3.60 -18.16
N ALA A 87 20.25 4.21 -17.61
CA ALA A 87 19.55 5.42 -18.06
C ALA A 87 19.75 6.63 -17.13
N ALA A 88 20.71 6.55 -16.18
CA ALA A 88 21.05 7.61 -15.23
C ALA A 88 21.55 8.89 -15.91
N ILE A 89 21.75 8.81 -17.22
CA ILE A 89 21.91 9.94 -18.12
C ILE A 89 20.61 10.03 -18.93
N SER A 90 19.54 10.56 -18.33
CA SER A 90 18.34 10.91 -19.12
C SER A 90 18.64 12.19 -19.89
N PRO A 91 18.44 12.25 -21.22
CA PRO A 91 18.79 13.43 -22.00
C PRO A 91 18.01 14.66 -21.53
N GLY A 92 18.69 15.81 -21.46
CA GLY A 92 18.08 17.10 -21.16
C GLY A 92 17.82 17.40 -19.68
N VAL A 93 18.29 16.56 -18.74
CA VAL A 93 18.14 16.82 -17.29
C VAL A 93 19.50 16.69 -16.59
N PHE A 94 19.82 17.65 -15.72
CA PHE A 94 20.97 17.57 -14.83
C PHE A 94 20.76 16.49 -13.77
N LYS A 95 21.67 15.52 -13.70
CA LYS A 95 21.64 14.42 -12.74
C LYS A 95 22.81 14.55 -11.77
N GLU A 96 22.50 14.62 -10.49
CA GLU A 96 23.48 14.71 -9.42
C GLU A 96 23.80 13.31 -8.88
N SER A 97 25.09 13.05 -8.64
CA SER A 97 25.55 11.82 -7.98
C SER A 97 25.03 11.76 -6.53
N PRO A 98 24.79 10.58 -5.94
CA PRO A 98 24.30 10.43 -4.56
C PRO A 98 25.08 11.20 -3.49
N HIS A 99 26.37 11.48 -3.73
CA HIS A 99 27.24 12.23 -2.81
C HIS A 99 27.31 13.74 -3.11
N SER A 100 26.51 14.27 -4.04
CA SER A 100 26.51 15.69 -4.45
C SER A 100 27.85 16.23 -4.98
N GLU A 101 28.81 15.35 -5.24
CA GLU A 101 30.15 15.75 -5.70
C GLU A 101 30.28 15.78 -7.22
N ARG A 102 29.29 15.24 -7.97
CA ARG A 102 29.32 15.20 -9.43
C ARG A 102 27.94 15.48 -10.03
N VAL A 103 27.89 16.26 -11.10
CA VAL A 103 26.69 16.53 -11.90
C VAL A 103 26.97 16.15 -13.33
N PHE A 104 26.07 15.37 -13.92
CA PHE A 104 26.12 14.96 -15.32
C PHE A 104 24.97 15.60 -16.10
N PHE A 105 25.28 16.10 -17.28
CA PHE A 105 24.30 16.56 -18.25
C PHE A 105 24.70 16.08 -19.64
N VAL A 106 23.71 15.57 -20.36
CA VAL A 106 23.85 15.14 -21.74
C VAL A 106 22.60 15.59 -22.48
N GLU A 107 22.79 16.19 -23.64
CA GLU A 107 21.68 16.80 -24.38
C GLU A 107 20.86 15.75 -25.13
N ASN A 108 21.50 14.81 -25.82
CA ASN A 108 20.79 13.84 -26.64
C ASN A 108 21.56 12.52 -26.84
N PHE A 109 20.80 11.45 -27.10
CA PHE A 109 21.30 10.13 -27.46
C PHE A 109 21.00 9.82 -28.93
N ASP A 110 21.86 9.02 -29.55
CA ASP A 110 21.55 8.40 -30.84
C ASP A 110 20.49 7.28 -30.68
N GLU A 111 19.82 6.87 -31.76
CA GLU A 111 18.71 5.87 -31.73
C GLU A 111 19.10 4.53 -31.08
N LEU A 112 20.40 4.22 -31.09
CA LEU A 112 20.99 3.02 -30.48
C LEU A 112 21.50 3.22 -29.04
N GLY A 113 21.39 4.43 -28.47
CA GLY A 113 21.76 4.76 -27.08
C GLY A 113 23.26 4.75 -26.76
N ASN A 114 24.13 4.46 -27.73
CA ASN A 114 25.58 4.29 -27.51
C ASN A 114 26.39 5.57 -27.69
N VAL A 115 25.92 6.51 -28.52
CA VAL A 115 26.59 7.80 -28.79
C VAL A 115 25.83 8.91 -28.09
N VAL A 116 26.57 9.76 -27.40
CA VAL A 116 26.06 10.89 -26.63
C VAL A 116 26.61 12.19 -27.17
N LYS A 117 25.75 13.20 -27.32
CA LYS A 117 26.10 14.52 -27.83
C LYS A 117 26.01 15.56 -26.72
N ASN A 118 26.95 16.50 -26.73
CA ASN A 118 27.03 17.63 -25.80
C ASN A 118 26.98 17.19 -24.33
N ILE A 119 28.13 16.67 -23.89
CA ILE A 119 28.33 16.16 -22.54
C ILE A 119 28.93 17.28 -21.70
N PHE A 120 28.30 17.51 -20.55
CA PHE A 120 28.79 18.38 -19.50
C PHE A 120 28.89 17.56 -18.20
N VAL A 121 30.08 17.55 -17.61
CA VAL A 121 30.32 16.91 -16.32
C VAL A 121 30.96 17.92 -15.38
N GLN A 122 30.30 18.18 -14.26
CA GLN A 122 30.88 18.92 -13.15
C GLN A 122 31.28 17.92 -12.07
N SER A 123 32.46 18.09 -11.49
CA SER A 123 32.93 17.29 -10.36
C SER A 123 33.67 18.17 -9.36
N ILE A 124 33.53 17.86 -8.07
CA ILE A 124 34.30 18.49 -7.01
C ILE A 124 35.16 17.39 -6.40
N GLN A 125 36.48 17.51 -6.51
CA GLN A 125 37.41 16.54 -5.93
C GLN A 125 38.52 17.30 -5.21
N HIS A 126 38.82 16.92 -3.96
CA HIS A 126 39.85 17.58 -3.14
C HIS A 126 39.71 19.13 -3.09
N GLN A 127 38.48 19.63 -2.94
CA GLN A 127 38.11 21.06 -2.99
C GLN A 127 38.40 21.81 -4.31
N LYS A 128 38.78 21.12 -5.38
CA LYS A 128 38.91 21.70 -6.72
C LYS A 128 37.65 21.39 -7.54
N LEU A 129 37.13 22.40 -8.22
CA LEU A 129 36.03 22.27 -9.17
C LEU A 129 36.63 21.88 -10.52
N GLY A 130 36.22 20.72 -11.03
CA GLY A 130 36.54 20.23 -12.37
C GLY A 130 35.29 20.26 -13.25
N ILE A 131 35.33 20.98 -14.37
CA ILE A 131 34.29 21.00 -15.38
C ILE A 131 34.83 20.36 -16.65
N ILE A 132 34.12 19.39 -17.19
CA ILE A 132 34.47 18.72 -18.44
C ILE A 132 33.36 19.00 -19.45
N VAL A 133 33.75 19.44 -20.64
CA VAL A 133 32.85 19.68 -21.76
C VAL A 133 33.36 18.92 -22.98
N ALA A 134 32.48 18.14 -23.62
CA ALA A 134 32.81 17.41 -24.83
C ALA A 134 31.62 17.39 -25.80
N ALA A 135 31.88 17.58 -27.09
CA ALA A 135 30.83 17.57 -28.11
C ALA A 135 30.27 16.16 -28.37
N GLN A 136 31.12 15.14 -28.24
CA GLN A 136 30.76 13.75 -28.48
C GLN A 136 31.33 12.84 -27.42
N GLY A 137 30.59 11.79 -27.09
CA GLY A 137 31.10 10.67 -26.33
C GLY A 137 30.42 9.36 -26.69
N SER A 138 30.95 8.29 -26.12
CA SER A 138 30.42 6.95 -26.22
C SER A 138 30.33 6.33 -24.83
N ARG A 139 29.39 5.41 -24.68
CA ARG A 139 29.27 4.62 -23.48
C ARG A 139 29.98 3.28 -23.65
N LEU A 140 30.76 2.89 -22.65
CA LEU A 140 31.37 1.57 -22.57
C LEU A 140 30.96 0.90 -21.25
N THR A 141 30.33 -0.26 -21.33
CA THR A 141 30.11 -1.13 -20.17
C THR A 141 31.15 -2.25 -20.23
N GLU A 142 32.02 -2.28 -19.24
CA GLU A 142 33.07 -3.28 -19.15
C GLU A 142 32.53 -4.59 -18.53
N LYS A 143 33.21 -5.73 -18.78
CA LYS A 143 32.73 -7.07 -18.36
C LYS A 143 32.59 -7.23 -16.84
N ASN A 144 33.25 -6.37 -16.06
CA ASN A 144 33.14 -6.26 -14.60
C ASN A 144 31.87 -5.55 -14.13
N GLY A 145 31.04 -5.02 -15.04
CA GLY A 145 29.83 -4.25 -14.71
C GLY A 145 30.06 -2.76 -14.54
N ASP A 146 31.30 -2.28 -14.70
CA ASP A 146 31.62 -0.86 -14.61
C ASP A 146 31.19 -0.12 -15.88
N ASN A 147 30.52 1.01 -15.67
CA ASN A 147 30.09 1.89 -16.75
C ASN A 147 31.05 3.07 -16.89
N PHE A 148 31.57 3.27 -18.09
CA PHE A 148 32.42 4.39 -18.45
C PHE A 148 31.75 5.28 -19.49
N LEU A 149 31.80 6.59 -19.24
CA LEU A 149 31.48 7.62 -20.22
C LEU A 149 32.78 8.08 -20.86
N ILE A 150 33.00 7.71 -22.11
CA ILE A 150 34.18 8.06 -22.88
C ILE A 150 33.85 9.30 -23.69
N MET A 151 34.48 10.42 -23.37
CA MET A 151 34.36 11.67 -24.09
C MET A 151 35.49 11.80 -25.10
N HIS A 152 35.16 12.33 -26.27
CA HIS A 152 36.10 12.54 -27.37
C HIS A 152 36.26 14.04 -27.65
N ASN A 153 37.50 14.47 -27.90
CA ASN A 153 37.85 15.84 -28.29
C ASN A 153 37.18 16.91 -27.42
N GLY A 154 37.49 16.87 -26.12
CA GLY A 154 36.89 17.74 -25.11
C GLY A 154 37.91 18.56 -24.36
N ARG A 155 37.41 19.41 -23.46
CA ARG A 155 38.22 20.25 -22.59
C ARG A 155 37.82 20.04 -21.14
N ARG A 156 38.82 20.00 -20.27
CA ARG A 156 38.67 19.96 -18.82
C ARG A 156 39.22 21.25 -18.23
N TYR A 157 38.38 21.93 -17.47
CA TYR A 157 38.72 23.11 -16.69
C TYR A 157 38.79 22.72 -15.23
N GLU A 158 39.93 22.95 -14.58
CA GLU A 158 40.10 22.73 -13.15
C GLU A 158 40.47 24.04 -12.46
N GLY A 159 39.82 24.34 -11.34
CA GLY A 159 40.13 25.54 -10.55
C GLY A 159 39.63 25.45 -9.12
N ALA A 160 40.19 26.28 -8.24
CA ALA A 160 39.64 26.50 -6.91
C ALA A 160 38.50 27.53 -6.99
N ARG A 161 37.42 27.33 -6.22
CA ARG A 161 36.21 28.20 -6.28
C ARG A 161 36.48 29.70 -6.05
N ASN A 162 37.58 30.05 -5.38
CA ASN A 162 37.96 31.42 -5.01
C ASN A 162 39.32 31.87 -5.62
N SER A 163 39.84 31.18 -6.62
CA SER A 163 41.09 31.58 -7.30
C SER A 163 40.84 31.80 -8.79
N ALA A 164 41.53 32.77 -9.38
CA ALA A 164 41.56 32.98 -10.83
C ALA A 164 42.51 31.99 -11.55
N GLU A 165 43.19 31.13 -10.79
CA GLU A 165 44.05 30.08 -11.33
C GLU A 165 43.20 28.91 -11.85
N PHE A 166 43.08 28.83 -13.18
CA PHE A 166 42.45 27.71 -13.88
C PHE A 166 43.47 26.95 -14.70
N SER A 167 43.47 25.63 -14.57
CA SER A 167 44.19 24.73 -15.48
C SER A 167 43.24 24.24 -16.55
N THR A 168 43.60 24.41 -17.81
CA THR A 168 42.84 23.91 -18.96
C THR A 168 43.59 22.76 -19.58
N THR A 169 42.95 21.59 -19.67
CA THR A 169 43.48 20.41 -20.35
C THR A 169 42.60 20.09 -21.56
N GLU A 170 43.18 20.08 -22.75
CA GLU A 170 42.54 19.58 -23.96
C GLU A 170 42.88 18.09 -24.12
N PHE A 171 41.88 17.27 -24.41
CA PHE A 171 42.04 15.82 -24.52
C PHE A 171 41.37 15.27 -25.77
N GLU A 172 42.01 14.31 -26.41
CA GLU A 172 41.38 13.54 -27.49
C GLU A 172 40.42 12.48 -26.95
N ARG A 173 40.77 11.86 -25.80
CA ARG A 173 39.96 10.83 -25.15
C ARG A 173 40.04 10.96 -23.64
N TYR A 174 38.89 11.05 -22.99
CA TYR A 174 38.79 11.10 -21.53
C TYR A 174 37.67 10.20 -21.04
N ALA A 175 37.98 9.25 -20.16
CA ALA A 175 37.00 8.33 -19.61
C ALA A 175 36.66 8.72 -18.17
N VAL A 176 35.38 8.94 -17.90
CA VAL A 176 34.86 9.07 -16.53
C VAL A 176 34.15 7.79 -16.19
N ARG A 177 34.54 7.16 -15.06
CA ARG A 177 33.75 6.08 -14.48
C ARG A 177 32.46 6.68 -13.93
N VAL A 178 31.35 6.23 -14.48
CA VAL A 178 30.04 6.46 -13.89
C VAL A 178 29.91 5.36 -12.84
N GLU A 179 30.24 5.71 -11.60
CA GLU A 179 29.90 4.85 -10.47
C GLU A 179 28.40 4.58 -10.56
N PRO A 180 27.97 3.31 -10.62
CA PRO A 180 26.58 3.00 -10.33
C PRO A 180 26.28 3.70 -9.02
N ALA A 181 25.19 4.45 -8.94
CA ALA A 181 24.70 4.80 -7.62
C ALA A 181 24.66 3.48 -6.86
N GLU A 182 25.36 3.38 -5.72
CA GLU A 182 25.12 2.26 -4.84
C GLU A 182 23.65 2.38 -4.48
N VAL A 183 22.82 1.67 -5.24
CA VAL A 183 21.43 1.46 -4.90
C VAL A 183 21.56 0.80 -3.56
N LYS A 184 21.37 1.57 -2.47
CA LYS A 184 21.07 0.98 -1.18
C LYS A 184 19.91 0.08 -1.50
N HIS A 185 20.19 -1.22 -1.59
CA HIS A 185 19.16 -2.22 -1.79
C HIS A 185 18.36 -2.13 -0.51
N GLU A 186 17.34 -1.27 -0.50
CA GLU A 186 16.41 -1.18 0.59
C GLU A 186 15.91 -2.60 0.78
N ALA A 187 16.13 -3.16 1.97
CA ALA A 187 15.76 -4.53 2.24
C ALA A 187 14.32 -4.75 1.78
N PRO A 188 14.04 -5.83 1.03
CA PRO A 188 12.74 -6.04 0.40
C PRO A 188 11.64 -5.83 1.44
N SER A 189 10.67 -4.97 1.09
CA SER A 189 9.59 -4.60 2.01
C SER A 189 8.94 -5.86 2.56
N SER A 190 8.57 -5.87 3.85
CA SER A 190 7.92 -7.04 4.48
C SER A 190 6.69 -7.52 3.69
N GLN A 191 6.04 -6.61 2.96
CA GLN A 191 4.89 -6.88 2.10
C GLN A 191 5.20 -7.76 0.87
N SER A 192 6.46 -7.78 0.42
CA SER A 192 6.93 -8.61 -0.71
C SER A 192 7.38 -10.01 -0.29
N LYS A 193 7.52 -10.25 1.02
CA LYS A 193 8.02 -11.53 1.55
C LYS A 193 6.93 -12.59 1.56
N SER A 194 7.34 -13.83 1.31
CA SER A 194 6.46 -15.00 1.45
C SER A 194 6.09 -15.25 2.92
N ASN A 195 4.97 -15.93 3.18
CA ASN A 195 4.59 -16.24 4.57
C ASN A 195 5.66 -17.06 5.32
N GLN A 196 6.36 -17.95 4.62
CA GLN A 196 7.43 -18.77 5.19
C GLN A 196 8.63 -17.90 5.61
N GLU A 197 9.01 -16.96 4.75
CA GLU A 197 10.12 -16.04 5.03
C GLU A 197 9.79 -15.09 6.20
N LEU A 198 8.52 -14.65 6.30
CA LEU A 198 8.03 -13.84 7.43
C LEU A 198 8.10 -14.60 8.76
N LEU A 199 7.83 -15.90 8.75
CA LEU A 199 7.88 -16.77 9.93
C LEU A 199 9.31 -17.11 10.35
N GLN A 200 10.26 -17.20 9.41
CA GLN A 200 11.66 -17.50 9.73
C GLN A 200 12.40 -16.25 10.26
N ASN A 201 12.12 -15.09 9.68
CA ASN A 201 12.74 -13.83 10.07
C ASN A 201 11.82 -13.03 10.98
N PHE A 202 11.79 -13.36 12.27
CA PHE A 202 10.96 -12.62 13.23
C PHE A 202 11.47 -11.19 13.42
N ASN A 203 10.69 -10.23 12.91
CA ASN A 203 10.83 -8.82 13.24
C ASN A 203 9.43 -8.18 13.37
N ASN A 204 9.39 -6.98 13.95
CA ASN A 204 8.14 -6.26 14.20
C ASN A 204 7.32 -6.01 12.91
N ALA A 205 7.98 -5.64 11.80
CA ALA A 205 7.32 -5.38 10.52
C ALA A 205 6.76 -6.66 9.87
N ASN A 206 7.47 -7.78 9.97
CA ASN A 206 7.11 -9.08 9.42
C ASN A 206 5.94 -9.68 10.19
N ASN A 207 5.96 -9.57 11.52
CA ASN A 207 4.84 -9.99 12.35
C ASN A 207 3.58 -9.14 12.08
N ALA A 208 3.74 -7.81 11.97
CA ALA A 208 2.64 -6.92 11.59
C ALA A 208 2.01 -7.31 10.24
N GLU A 209 2.84 -7.62 9.26
CA GLU A 209 2.39 -8.04 7.92
C GLU A 209 1.67 -9.40 7.96
N LEU A 210 2.20 -10.39 8.68
CA LEU A 210 1.56 -11.70 8.81
C LEU A 210 0.17 -11.58 9.45
N GLN A 211 0.07 -10.81 10.52
CA GLN A 211 -1.21 -10.55 11.17
C GLN A 211 -2.17 -9.79 10.26
N TRP A 212 -1.68 -8.82 9.51
CA TRP A 212 -2.49 -8.09 8.53
C TRP A 212 -3.11 -9.05 7.49
N ARG A 213 -2.31 -9.99 6.95
CA ARG A 213 -2.80 -10.98 5.98
C ARG A 213 -3.92 -11.86 6.55
N LEU A 214 -3.84 -12.21 7.83
CA LEU A 214 -4.88 -12.95 8.55
C LEU A 214 -6.08 -12.08 8.95
N ALA A 215 -5.85 -10.80 9.22
CA ALA A 215 -6.89 -9.87 9.62
C ALA A 215 -7.92 -9.64 8.51
N ILE A 216 -7.50 -9.63 7.24
CA ILE A 216 -8.39 -9.41 6.10
C ILE A 216 -9.55 -10.44 6.04
N PRO A 217 -9.32 -11.77 5.98
CA PRO A 217 -10.42 -12.72 5.94
C PRO A 217 -11.26 -12.74 7.23
N ILE A 218 -10.65 -12.51 8.40
CA ILE A 218 -11.38 -12.41 9.67
C ILE A 218 -12.31 -11.20 9.66
N SER A 219 -11.84 -10.05 9.17
CA SER A 219 -12.68 -8.85 9.04
C SER A 219 -13.84 -9.06 8.07
N ALA A 220 -13.63 -9.75 6.94
CA ALA A 220 -14.68 -10.08 5.98
C ALA A 220 -15.78 -10.94 6.64
N LEU A 221 -15.40 -11.93 7.45
CA LEU A 221 -16.34 -12.74 8.22
C LEU A 221 -17.13 -11.91 9.23
N LEU A 222 -16.45 -11.09 10.04
CA LEU A 222 -17.10 -10.28 11.06
C LEU A 222 -18.03 -9.23 10.46
N LEU A 223 -17.65 -8.59 9.34
CA LEU A 223 -18.48 -7.65 8.61
C LEU A 223 -19.70 -8.33 8.00
N ALA A 224 -19.54 -9.50 7.37
CA ALA A 224 -20.67 -10.28 6.84
C ALA A 224 -21.68 -10.64 7.94
N MET A 225 -21.21 -10.99 9.14
CA MET A 225 -22.09 -11.23 10.29
C MET A 225 -22.73 -9.93 10.82
N LEU A 226 -21.97 -8.83 10.88
CA LEU A 226 -22.47 -7.53 11.30
C LEU A 226 -23.61 -7.02 10.40
N ALA A 227 -23.59 -7.37 9.11
CA ALA A 227 -24.64 -6.98 8.17
C ALA A 227 -26.04 -7.45 8.60
N ILE A 228 -26.15 -8.59 9.30
CA ILE A 228 -27.44 -9.15 9.71
C ILE A 228 -28.18 -8.19 10.66
N PRO A 229 -27.68 -7.87 11.86
CA PRO A 229 -28.37 -6.94 12.76
C PRO A 229 -28.36 -5.49 12.23
N LEU A 230 -27.36 -5.10 11.44
CA LEU A 230 -27.27 -3.75 10.87
C LEU A 230 -28.32 -3.50 9.78
N SER A 231 -28.71 -4.52 9.01
CA SER A 231 -29.72 -4.41 7.93
C SER A 231 -31.11 -4.00 8.43
N ALA A 232 -31.35 -4.20 9.72
CA ALA A 232 -32.61 -3.98 10.40
C ALA A 232 -32.79 -2.54 10.92
N LEU A 233 -31.84 -1.66 10.61
CA LEU A 233 -31.93 -0.23 10.85
C LEU A 233 -33.02 0.40 9.99
N ASP A 234 -33.59 1.48 10.51
CA ASP A 234 -34.85 2.12 10.09
C ASP A 234 -35.17 1.90 8.60
N PRO A 235 -36.11 0.99 8.24
CA PRO A 235 -36.41 0.66 6.85
C PRO A 235 -36.94 1.85 6.04
N ARG A 236 -37.33 2.91 6.75
CA ARG A 236 -37.83 4.19 6.22
C ARG A 236 -36.73 5.23 6.04
N ALA A 237 -35.55 5.03 6.64
CA ALA A 237 -34.37 5.80 6.27
C ALA A 237 -34.01 5.41 4.82
N GLY A 238 -33.76 6.42 3.97
CA GLY A 238 -33.49 6.17 2.55
C GLY A 238 -32.36 5.14 2.34
N ARG A 239 -32.40 4.41 1.21
CA ARG A 239 -31.41 3.36 0.85
C ARG A 239 -29.95 3.81 1.04
N SER A 240 -29.67 5.09 0.85
CA SER A 240 -28.36 5.70 1.02
C SER A 240 -27.87 5.76 2.47
N ALA A 241 -28.75 5.83 3.47
CA ALA A 241 -28.37 5.98 4.88
C ALA A 241 -27.73 4.69 5.45
N ASN A 242 -28.39 3.54 5.23
CA ASN A 242 -27.85 2.24 5.66
C ASN A 242 -26.55 1.90 4.93
N PHE A 243 -26.45 2.27 3.65
CA PHE A 243 -25.22 2.14 2.88
C PHE A 243 -24.09 3.02 3.42
N ALA A 244 -24.36 4.29 3.68
CA ALA A 244 -23.38 5.23 4.21
C ALA A 244 -22.87 4.79 5.58
N LEU A 245 -23.76 4.35 6.48
CA LEU A 245 -23.37 3.84 7.78
C LEU A 245 -22.48 2.60 7.67
N ALA A 246 -22.82 1.67 6.78
CA ALA A 246 -22.00 0.48 6.53
C ALA A 246 -20.62 0.86 6.01
N LEU A 247 -20.55 1.80 5.07
CA LEU A 247 -19.29 2.29 4.54
C LEU A 247 -18.44 2.97 5.63
N VAL A 248 -19.05 3.76 6.52
CA VAL A 248 -18.37 4.35 7.68
C VAL A 248 -17.83 3.27 8.63
N ILE A 249 -18.64 2.26 8.98
CA ILE A 249 -18.20 1.15 9.85
C ILE A 249 -17.02 0.39 9.21
N TYR A 250 -17.11 0.10 7.91
CA TYR A 250 -16.04 -0.55 7.16
C TYR A 250 -14.75 0.27 7.17
N ILE A 251 -14.86 1.59 6.92
CA ILE A 251 -13.72 2.52 6.94
C ILE A 251 -13.10 2.57 8.33
N ILE A 252 -13.91 2.70 9.40
CA ILE A 252 -13.42 2.71 10.78
C ILE A 252 -12.66 1.42 11.09
N TYR A 253 -13.23 0.27 10.71
CA TYR A 253 -12.59 -1.02 10.94
C TYR A 253 -11.22 -1.11 10.24
N ASN A 254 -11.19 -0.83 8.94
CA ASN A 254 -9.95 -0.92 8.16
C ASN A 254 -8.91 0.12 8.61
N ASN A 255 -9.32 1.33 8.98
CA ASN A 255 -8.39 2.33 9.50
C ASN A 255 -7.80 1.89 10.83
N LEU A 256 -8.61 1.33 11.74
CA LEU A 256 -8.10 0.85 13.02
C LEU A 256 -7.10 -0.29 12.84
N LEU A 257 -7.37 -1.24 11.93
CA LEU A 257 -6.40 -2.27 11.57
C LEU A 257 -5.10 -1.67 11.00
N ASN A 258 -5.18 -0.69 10.10
CA ASN A 258 -4.01 -0.03 9.50
C ASN A 258 -3.16 0.71 10.55
N ILE A 259 -3.80 1.44 11.47
CA ILE A 259 -3.12 2.18 12.54
C ILE A 259 -2.36 1.22 13.45
N ILE A 260 -3.02 0.15 13.92
CA ILE A 260 -2.38 -0.82 14.81
C ILE A 260 -1.28 -1.59 14.06
N GLN A 261 -1.46 -1.94 12.78
CA GLN A 261 -0.41 -2.56 11.96
C GLN A 261 0.83 -1.65 11.90
N ALA A 262 0.65 -0.35 11.65
CA ALA A 262 1.76 0.60 11.60
C ALA A 262 2.47 0.73 12.95
N TRP A 263 1.74 0.71 14.06
CA TRP A 263 2.32 0.74 15.40
C TRP A 263 3.10 -0.53 15.75
N ILE A 264 2.60 -1.71 15.36
CA ILE A 264 3.33 -2.98 15.51
C ILE A 264 4.61 -2.92 14.67
N ALA A 265 4.53 -2.49 13.40
CA ALA A 265 5.69 -2.39 12.52
C ALA A 265 6.77 -1.44 13.06
N GLN A 266 6.37 -0.35 13.73
CA GLN A 266 7.27 0.60 14.40
C GLN A 266 7.78 0.12 15.77
N GLY A 267 7.34 -1.04 16.28
CA GLY A 267 7.69 -1.56 17.60
C GLY A 267 7.06 -0.82 18.78
N LYS A 268 6.05 0.02 18.54
CA LYS A 268 5.31 0.75 19.59
C LYS A 268 4.27 -0.10 20.31
N PHE A 269 3.88 -1.22 19.70
CA PHE A 269 2.86 -2.13 20.23
C PHE A 269 3.39 -3.56 20.24
N ASN A 270 2.97 -4.35 21.23
CA ASN A 270 3.42 -5.74 21.36
C ASN A 270 2.92 -6.57 20.18
N GLY A 271 3.85 -7.18 19.44
CA GLY A 271 3.54 -8.06 18.33
C GLY A 271 2.74 -9.32 18.70
N ILE A 272 2.68 -9.75 19.96
CA ILE A 272 1.83 -10.89 20.37
C ILE A 272 0.36 -10.48 20.50
N ILE A 273 0.10 -9.31 21.10
CA ILE A 273 -1.25 -8.76 21.23
C ILE A 273 -1.77 -8.37 19.86
N GLY A 274 -0.93 -7.71 19.07
CA GLY A 274 -1.16 -7.61 17.63
C GLY A 274 -2.45 -6.89 17.24
N LEU A 275 -3.08 -7.36 16.16
CA LEU A 275 -4.36 -6.86 15.63
C LEU A 275 -5.59 -7.47 16.33
N TRP A 276 -5.41 -8.50 17.17
CA TRP A 276 -6.50 -9.26 17.80
C TRP A 276 -7.50 -8.42 18.62
N PRO A 277 -7.09 -7.37 19.37
CA PRO A 277 -8.03 -6.52 20.09
C PRO A 277 -9.05 -5.86 19.16
N VAL A 278 -8.67 -5.50 17.94
CA VAL A 278 -9.59 -4.89 16.96
C VAL A 278 -10.64 -5.91 16.49
N HIS A 279 -10.24 -7.15 16.24
CA HIS A 279 -11.19 -8.22 15.92
C HIS A 279 -12.13 -8.51 17.10
N LEU A 280 -11.60 -8.50 18.33
CA LEU A 280 -12.38 -8.74 19.53
C LEU A 280 -13.43 -7.64 19.76
N THR A 281 -13.09 -6.37 19.55
CA THR A 281 -14.06 -5.26 19.69
C THR A 281 -15.17 -5.36 18.65
N PHE A 282 -14.86 -5.70 17.40
CA PHE A 282 -15.87 -5.92 16.36
C PHE A 282 -16.71 -7.17 16.62
N LEU A 283 -16.11 -8.26 17.12
CA LEU A 283 -16.85 -9.44 17.54
C LEU A 283 -17.81 -9.14 18.68
N MET A 284 -17.37 -8.36 19.69
CA MET A 284 -18.22 -7.87 20.76
C MET A 284 -19.35 -7.00 20.23
N LEU A 285 -19.08 -6.10 19.27
CA LEU A 285 -20.09 -5.28 18.61
C LEU A 285 -21.14 -6.14 17.89
N VAL A 286 -20.71 -7.12 17.08
CA VAL A 286 -21.59 -8.06 16.39
C VAL A 286 -22.48 -8.79 17.40
N THR A 287 -21.86 -9.37 18.43
CA THR A 287 -22.57 -10.14 19.48
C THR A 287 -23.57 -9.26 20.23
N TYR A 288 -23.16 -8.05 20.61
CA TYR A 288 -24.01 -7.07 21.27
C TYR A 288 -25.22 -6.68 20.41
N MET A 289 -25.01 -6.41 19.12
CA MET A 289 -26.09 -6.06 18.20
C MET A 289 -27.06 -7.22 17.97
N PHE A 290 -26.55 -8.45 17.84
CA PHE A 290 -27.37 -9.66 17.77
C PHE A 290 -28.21 -9.83 19.05
N TYR A 291 -27.59 -9.70 20.22
CA TYR A 291 -28.27 -9.82 21.51
C TYR A 291 -29.39 -8.78 21.68
N ARG A 292 -29.10 -7.51 21.36
CA ARG A 292 -30.10 -6.44 21.37
C ARG A 292 -31.26 -6.74 20.43
N ARG A 293 -30.97 -7.28 19.25
CA ARG A 293 -31.99 -7.60 18.25
C ARG A 293 -32.85 -8.79 18.67
N LEU A 294 -32.27 -9.81 19.28
CA LEU A 294 -32.99 -10.94 19.85
C LEU A 294 -34.00 -10.48 20.91
N LEU A 295 -33.62 -9.48 21.71
CA LEU A 295 -34.46 -8.88 22.75
C LEU A 295 -35.41 -7.78 22.23
N GLN A 296 -35.49 -7.55 20.92
CA GLN A 296 -36.29 -6.48 20.30
C GLN A 296 -36.02 -5.08 20.89
N ARG A 297 -34.81 -4.84 21.39
CA ARG A 297 -34.41 -3.55 21.97
C ARG A 297 -33.82 -2.63 20.88
N PRO A 298 -33.94 -1.30 21.02
CA PRO A 298 -33.18 -0.38 20.18
C PRO A 298 -31.67 -0.63 20.34
N ILE A 299 -30.93 -0.49 19.24
CA ILE A 299 -29.47 -0.76 19.17
C ILE A 299 -28.70 0.21 20.07
N LEU A 300 -29.10 1.49 20.05
CA LEU A 300 -28.65 2.48 21.01
C LEU A 300 -29.53 2.36 22.28
N PRO A 301 -28.95 2.20 23.48
CA PRO A 301 -29.72 2.42 24.70
C PRO A 301 -30.31 3.83 24.65
N ASN A 302 -31.57 4.02 25.07
CA ASN A 302 -32.13 5.35 25.27
C ASN A 302 -31.31 6.05 26.36
N LEU A 303 -30.25 6.76 25.96
CA LEU A 303 -29.36 7.51 26.85
C LEU A 303 -29.96 8.87 27.25
N LEU A 304 -31.09 9.26 26.64
CA LEU A 304 -31.86 10.44 27.01
C LEU A 304 -33.10 10.02 27.81
N PRO A 305 -33.28 10.51 29.05
CA PRO A 305 -34.55 10.34 29.75
C PRO A 305 -35.66 11.05 28.95
N LYS A 306 -36.82 10.42 28.83
CA LYS A 306 -38.04 11.00 28.24
C LYS A 306 -38.51 12.19 29.11
N PHE A 307 -37.87 13.34 28.98
CA PHE A 307 -38.41 14.61 29.45
C PHE A 307 -38.92 15.39 28.24
N MET A 308 -40.15 15.89 28.36
CA MET A 308 -40.88 16.74 27.40
C MET A 308 -41.58 16.02 26.24
N VAL A 309 -42.66 15.30 26.56
CA VAL A 309 -43.95 15.52 25.85
C VAL A 309 -45.07 15.45 26.91
N LYS A 310 -45.26 16.55 27.65
CA LYS A 310 -46.58 16.83 28.25
C LYS A 310 -47.37 17.54 27.15
N THR A 311 -48.29 16.83 26.51
CA THR A 311 -49.36 17.45 25.72
C THR A 311 -50.24 18.27 26.67
N PRO A 312 -50.46 19.58 26.46
CA PRO A 312 -51.54 20.28 27.13
C PRO A 312 -52.88 19.75 26.61
N LYS A 313 -53.84 19.64 27.53
CA LYS A 313 -55.24 19.25 27.30
C LYS A 313 -55.93 20.24 26.37
#